data_AF-A0A016RTG8-F1
#
_entry.id   AF-A0A016RTG8-F1
#
_cell.length_a   1.000
_cell.length_b   1.000
_cell.length_c   1.000
_cell.angle_alpha   90.00
_cell.angle_beta   90.00
_cell.angle_gamma   90.00
#
_symmetry.space_group_name_H-M   'P 1'
#
loop_
_entity.id
_entity.type
_entity.pdbx_description
1 polymer ?
#
loop_
_entity_poly.entity_id
_entity_poly.type
_entity_poly.pdbx_seq_one_letter_code
_entity_poly.pdbx_strand_id
1 'polypeptide(L)'
;MTQQMLMMLSRHRHLSRSPSPPEGKFESTTKLEVPSVSSAALSRDSSPSHSSLLSRKRERFAKSITVFKHDHYTYLTCFGAVHVKAATCFVGFNVLIGICCSLLYCVFTSQEQRRPGLKLFLIPLSAVIICLLCLFVGVIQQKAKLLYPFIAFQVFIAFATAVSMGMIAISVACNTKYVLRLIVDVNLDEAQYKRSALTIFSVLSFTLCVQIWYLRTVCNCFRYYVDLQRFKDRMIQGAYV
;
A
#
# COMPACT_ATOMS: atom_id res chain seq x y z
N MET A 1 39.83 -16.04 -9.93
CA MET A 1 38.43 -16.27 -10.37
C MET A 1 37.55 -15.00 -10.33
N THR A 2 38.14 -13.81 -10.14
CA THR A 2 37.43 -12.54 -9.89
C THR A 2 37.36 -11.60 -11.10
N GLN A 3 38.11 -11.87 -12.19
CA GLN A 3 38.08 -11.02 -13.40
C GLN A 3 36.97 -11.37 -14.43
N GLN A 4 36.45 -12.60 -14.45
CA GLN A 4 35.40 -12.97 -15.40
C GLN A 4 34.01 -12.42 -15.04
N MET A 5 33.77 -12.08 -13.77
CA MET A 5 32.46 -11.57 -13.32
C MET A 5 32.26 -10.09 -13.66
N LEU A 6 33.34 -9.33 -13.87
CA LEU A 6 33.27 -7.90 -14.19
C LEU A 6 32.96 -7.63 -15.69
N MET A 7 33.24 -8.57 -16.59
CA MET A 7 32.89 -8.43 -18.01
C MET A 7 31.43 -8.77 -18.32
N MET A 8 30.76 -9.58 -17.50
CA MET A 8 29.32 -9.88 -17.65
C MET A 8 28.42 -8.69 -17.28
N LEU A 9 28.85 -7.83 -16.34
CA LEU A 9 28.06 -6.67 -15.89
C LEU A 9 28.12 -5.46 -16.84
N SER A 10 29.13 -5.38 -17.70
CA SER A 10 29.25 -4.27 -18.67
C SER A 10 28.32 -4.44 -19.88
N ARG A 11 27.92 -5.68 -20.20
CA ARG A 11 27.13 -5.98 -21.41
C ARG A 11 25.63 -5.71 -21.28
N HIS A 12 25.12 -5.46 -20.08
CA HIS A 12 23.68 -5.24 -19.85
C HIS A 12 23.24 -3.78 -19.79
N ARG A 13 24.16 -2.80 -19.89
CA ARG A 13 23.82 -1.36 -19.84
C ARG A 13 23.31 -0.75 -21.14
N HIS A 14 23.30 -1.47 -22.26
CA HIS A 14 22.98 -0.90 -23.56
C HIS A 14 21.55 -1.15 -24.09
N LEU A 15 20.66 -1.82 -23.33
CA LEU A 15 19.33 -2.25 -23.82
C LEU A 15 18.12 -1.67 -23.07
N SER A 16 18.27 -0.58 -22.31
CA SER A 16 17.13 0.10 -21.67
C SER A 16 17.11 1.59 -21.97
N ARG A 17 16.98 1.92 -23.26
CA ARG A 17 16.56 3.26 -23.70
C ARG A 17 15.07 3.18 -23.99
N SER A 18 14.25 3.49 -22.98
CA SER A 18 12.79 3.62 -23.16
C SER A 18 12.50 4.92 -23.94
N PRO A 19 11.61 4.89 -24.94
CA PRO A 19 11.21 6.08 -25.69
C PRO A 19 10.45 7.05 -24.78
N SER A 20 10.85 8.33 -24.83
CA SER A 20 10.19 9.44 -24.17
C SER A 20 8.74 9.59 -24.64
N PRO A 21 7.77 9.86 -23.74
CA PRO A 21 6.40 10.14 -24.13
C PRO A 21 6.30 11.51 -24.83
N PRO A 22 5.36 11.69 -25.76
CA PRO A 22 5.15 12.95 -26.46
C PRO A 22 4.58 14.01 -25.52
N GLU A 23 5.12 15.22 -25.62
CA GLU A 23 4.64 16.43 -24.94
C GLU A 23 3.22 16.77 -25.41
N GLY A 24 2.22 16.42 -24.58
CA GLY A 24 0.85 16.85 -24.77
C GLY A 24 0.66 18.28 -24.27
N LYS A 25 0.49 19.23 -25.19
CA LYS A 25 0.01 20.60 -24.92
C LYS A 25 -1.35 20.54 -24.21
N PHE A 26 -1.39 21.02 -22.96
CA PHE A 26 -2.62 21.32 -22.24
C PHE A 26 -3.11 22.72 -22.65
N GLU A 27 -4.10 22.78 -23.55
CA GLU A 27 -4.89 23.99 -23.76
C GLU A 27 -5.93 24.11 -22.63
N SER A 28 -5.72 25.08 -21.75
CA SER A 28 -6.67 25.50 -20.73
C SER A 28 -7.60 26.56 -21.31
N THR A 29 -8.78 26.18 -21.79
CA THR A 29 -9.86 27.12 -22.11
C THR A 29 -10.92 27.08 -21.01
N THR A 30 -10.74 27.92 -19.99
CA THR A 30 -11.75 28.21 -18.96
C THR A 30 -12.61 29.36 -19.46
N LYS A 31 -13.70 29.06 -20.19
CA LYS A 31 -14.73 30.05 -20.52
C LYS A 31 -15.77 30.03 -19.40
N LEU A 32 -15.67 31.02 -18.50
CA LEU A 32 -16.63 31.28 -17.43
C LEU A 32 -17.83 32.00 -18.04
N GLU A 33 -18.91 31.29 -18.34
CA GLU A 33 -20.16 31.87 -18.84
C GLU A 33 -21.15 31.97 -17.67
N VAL A 34 -21.41 33.21 -17.25
CA VAL A 34 -22.38 33.57 -16.20
C VAL A 34 -23.79 33.52 -16.80
N PRO A 35 -24.77 32.78 -16.23
CA PRO A 35 -26.13 32.85 -16.70
C PRO A 35 -26.81 34.09 -16.11
N SER A 36 -27.16 35.04 -16.98
CA SER A 36 -28.09 36.13 -16.68
C SER A 36 -29.49 35.56 -16.48
N VAL A 37 -30.09 35.85 -15.32
CA VAL A 37 -31.48 35.60 -15.02
C VAL A 37 -32.33 36.57 -15.83
N SER A 38 -33.23 36.07 -16.67
CA SER A 38 -34.34 36.86 -17.21
C SER A 38 -35.63 36.05 -17.12
N SER A 39 -36.61 36.69 -16.51
CA SER A 39 -37.95 36.20 -16.22
C SER A 39 -38.91 36.53 -17.37
N ALA A 40 -40.02 35.79 -17.41
CA ALA A 40 -41.24 35.98 -18.19
C ALA A 40 -41.27 35.35 -19.59
N ALA A 41 -42.12 34.33 -19.76
CA ALA A 41 -43.49 34.53 -20.24
C ALA A 41 -44.22 33.16 -20.28
N LEU A 42 -45.48 33.17 -19.85
CA LEU A 42 -46.42 32.09 -20.05
C LEU A 42 -46.60 31.84 -21.56
N SER A 43 -46.33 30.62 -22.02
CA SER A 43 -47.03 30.04 -23.17
C SER A 43 -47.47 28.62 -22.83
N ARG A 44 -48.78 28.44 -22.94
CA ARG A 44 -49.53 27.23 -22.67
C ARG A 44 -49.73 26.60 -24.04
N ASP A 45 -48.99 25.54 -24.37
CA ASP A 45 -49.33 24.72 -25.53
C ASP A 45 -48.78 23.29 -25.44
N SER A 46 -49.72 22.36 -25.62
CA SER A 46 -49.60 20.96 -26.07
C SER A 46 -48.37 20.16 -25.63
N SER A 47 -48.53 19.35 -24.58
CA SER A 47 -47.54 18.36 -24.12
C SER A 47 -47.23 17.29 -25.18
N PRO A 48 -45.99 17.22 -25.70
CA PRO A 48 -45.47 16.02 -26.32
C PRO A 48 -44.95 15.10 -25.20
N SER A 49 -45.31 13.84 -25.28
CA SER A 49 -44.84 12.70 -24.48
C SER A 49 -43.38 12.79 -23.97
N HIS A 50 -43.21 13.33 -22.77
CA HIS A 50 -41.94 13.47 -22.02
C HIS A 50 -41.26 12.13 -21.68
N SER A 51 -41.90 10.98 -21.95
CA SER A 51 -41.36 9.64 -21.67
C SER A 51 -40.23 9.23 -22.61
N SER A 52 -40.21 9.73 -23.85
CA SER A 52 -39.25 9.31 -24.88
C SER A 52 -37.85 9.91 -24.70
N LEU A 53 -37.75 11.16 -24.21
CA LEU A 53 -36.47 11.84 -23.95
C LEU A 53 -35.76 11.29 -22.70
N LEU A 54 -36.51 10.91 -21.67
CA LEU A 54 -35.95 10.23 -20.50
C LEU A 54 -35.48 8.82 -20.85
N SER A 55 -36.18 8.09 -21.72
CA SER A 55 -35.75 6.78 -22.22
C SER A 55 -34.41 6.87 -22.98
N ARG A 56 -34.28 7.82 -23.92
CA ARG A 56 -33.05 7.99 -24.72
C ARG A 56 -31.85 8.45 -23.88
N LYS A 57 -32.08 9.26 -22.83
CA LYS A 57 -31.03 9.66 -21.89
C LYS A 57 -30.61 8.49 -20.99
N ARG A 58 -31.56 7.66 -20.56
CA ARG A 58 -31.32 6.44 -19.76
C ARG A 58 -30.58 5.36 -20.56
N GLU A 59 -30.88 5.19 -21.84
CA GLU A 59 -30.13 4.30 -22.75
C GLU A 59 -28.68 4.73 -22.93
N ARG A 60 -28.39 6.04 -23.07
CA ARG A 60 -27.00 6.52 -23.18
C ARG A 60 -26.21 6.33 -21.89
N PHE A 61 -26.85 6.47 -20.73
CA PHE A 61 -26.21 6.16 -19.44
C PHE A 61 -26.02 4.65 -19.27
N ALA A 62 -26.96 3.81 -19.68
CA ALA A 62 -26.82 2.35 -19.65
C ALA A 62 -25.68 1.87 -20.57
N LYS A 63 -25.55 2.45 -21.78
CA LYS A 63 -24.44 2.12 -22.71
C LYS A 63 -23.07 2.63 -22.26
N SER A 64 -23.03 3.65 -21.41
CA SER A 64 -21.80 4.29 -20.92
C SER A 64 -21.13 3.55 -19.74
N ILE A 65 -21.77 2.54 -19.13
CA ILE A 65 -21.24 1.84 -17.94
C ILE A 65 -20.64 0.47 -18.32
N THR A 66 -20.31 0.25 -19.60
CA THR A 66 -19.71 -1.02 -20.06
C THR A 66 -18.23 -1.19 -19.69
N VAL A 67 -17.55 -0.12 -19.24
CA VAL A 67 -16.12 -0.12 -18.96
C VAL A 67 -15.82 0.30 -17.53
N PHE A 68 -15.14 -0.56 -16.77
CA PHE A 68 -14.63 -0.22 -15.45
C PHE A 68 -13.51 0.81 -15.58
N LYS A 69 -13.69 1.98 -14.96
CA LYS A 69 -12.68 3.05 -14.98
C LYS A 69 -11.52 2.71 -14.03
N HIS A 70 -10.46 2.12 -14.57
CA HIS A 70 -9.26 1.78 -13.81
C HIS A 70 -8.48 3.00 -13.33
N ASP A 71 -8.51 4.11 -14.08
CA ASP A 71 -7.74 5.33 -13.79
C ASP A 71 -8.47 6.34 -12.90
N HIS A 72 -9.49 5.90 -12.16
CA HIS A 72 -10.17 6.79 -11.23
C HIS A 72 -9.21 7.22 -10.10
N TYR A 73 -9.22 8.50 -9.73
CA TYR A 73 -8.35 9.07 -8.67
C TYR A 73 -8.42 8.31 -7.34
N THR A 74 -9.53 7.64 -7.07
CA THR A 74 -9.73 6.79 -5.88
C THR A 74 -8.84 5.55 -5.85
N TYR A 75 -8.35 5.08 -7.01
CA TYR A 75 -7.48 3.91 -7.14
C TYR A 75 -6.01 4.28 -7.36
N LEU A 76 -5.70 5.57 -7.28
CA LEU A 76 -4.34 6.07 -7.28
C LEU A 76 -3.87 6.24 -5.83
N THR A 77 -2.72 5.64 -5.53
CA THR A 77 -2.01 5.73 -4.25
C THR A 77 -0.83 6.69 -4.39
N CYS A 78 -0.35 7.22 -3.26
CA CYS A 78 0.85 8.06 -3.18
C CYS A 78 0.77 9.31 -4.07
N PHE A 79 0.19 10.38 -3.54
CA PHE A 79 0.01 11.66 -4.26
C PHE A 79 -0.74 11.54 -5.59
N GLY A 80 -1.58 10.51 -5.74
CA GLY A 80 -2.36 10.30 -6.95
C GLY A 80 -1.54 9.83 -8.17
N ALA A 81 -0.29 9.41 -7.97
CA ALA A 81 0.64 9.12 -9.08
C ALA A 81 0.79 7.63 -9.39
N VAL A 82 0.63 6.73 -8.40
CA VAL A 82 0.95 5.31 -8.56
C VAL A 82 -0.30 4.46 -8.41
N HIS A 83 -0.61 3.64 -9.42
CA HIS A 83 -1.73 2.70 -9.36
C HIS A 83 -1.57 1.71 -8.19
N VAL A 84 -2.67 1.42 -7.47
CA VAL A 84 -2.69 0.57 -6.26
C VAL A 84 -1.98 -0.78 -6.41
N LYS A 85 -2.00 -1.39 -7.61
CA LYS A 85 -1.29 -2.65 -7.89
C LYS A 85 0.22 -2.49 -7.77
N ALA A 86 0.78 -1.48 -8.42
CA ALA A 86 2.22 -1.22 -8.41
C ALA A 86 2.70 -0.86 -7.00
N ALA A 87 1.94 -0.03 -6.28
CA ALA A 87 2.25 0.33 -4.91
C ALA A 87 2.19 -0.90 -3.96
N THR A 88 1.21 -1.78 -4.13
CA THR A 88 1.12 -3.02 -3.32
C THR A 88 2.28 -3.98 -3.62
N CYS A 89 2.67 -4.14 -4.89
CA CYS A 89 3.86 -4.90 -5.25
C CYS A 89 5.11 -4.29 -4.62
N PHE A 90 5.26 -2.97 -4.67
CA PHE A 90 6.38 -2.27 -4.05
C PHE A 90 6.44 -2.53 -2.54
N VAL A 91 5.31 -2.47 -1.83
CA VAL A 91 5.23 -2.86 -0.40
C VAL A 91 5.71 -4.30 -0.20
N GLY A 92 5.22 -5.25 -1.01
CA GLY A 92 5.65 -6.64 -0.96
C GLY A 92 7.16 -6.82 -1.17
N PHE A 93 7.76 -6.10 -2.13
CA PHE A 93 9.21 -6.14 -2.37
C PHE A 93 10.03 -5.56 -1.21
N ASN A 94 9.59 -4.46 -0.60
CA ASN A 94 10.28 -3.91 0.56
C ASN A 94 10.28 -4.89 1.74
N VAL A 95 9.15 -5.53 2.00
CA VAL A 95 9.04 -6.57 3.03
C VAL A 95 9.95 -7.76 2.69
N LEU A 96 9.98 -8.19 1.43
CA LEU A 96 10.87 -9.26 0.97
C LEU A 96 12.34 -8.94 1.22
N ILE A 97 12.79 -7.72 0.87
CA ILE A 97 14.15 -7.25 1.14
C ILE A 97 14.44 -7.31 2.64
N GLY A 98 13.51 -6.85 3.48
CA GLY A 98 13.63 -6.93 4.94
C GLY A 98 13.80 -8.36 5.45
N ILE A 99 13.03 -9.31 4.93
CA ILE A 99 13.15 -10.75 5.26
C ILE A 99 14.53 -11.27 4.81
N CYS A 100 14.96 -10.97 3.59
CA CYS A 100 16.27 -11.38 3.08
C CYS A 100 17.42 -10.86 3.96
N CYS A 101 17.39 -9.57 4.31
CA CYS A 101 18.38 -8.98 5.23
C CYS A 101 18.34 -9.64 6.61
N SER A 102 17.15 -9.94 7.13
CA SER A 102 16.98 -10.61 8.43
C SER A 102 17.54 -12.03 8.41
N LEU A 103 17.31 -12.78 7.33
CA LEU A 103 17.85 -14.13 7.14
C LEU A 103 19.37 -14.10 7.03
N LEU A 104 19.94 -13.17 6.25
CA LEU A 104 21.39 -13.00 6.16
C LEU A 104 21.99 -12.69 7.52
N TYR A 105 21.38 -11.77 8.27
CA TYR A 105 21.80 -11.46 9.64
C TYR A 105 21.73 -12.69 10.56
N CYS A 106 20.68 -13.51 10.47
CA CYS A 106 20.58 -14.76 11.21
C CYS A 106 21.68 -15.76 10.83
N VAL A 107 22.03 -15.87 9.55
CA VAL A 107 23.11 -16.76 9.08
C VAL A 107 24.45 -16.31 9.64
N PHE A 108 24.80 -15.02 9.55
CA PHE A 108 26.05 -14.50 10.09
C PHE A 108 26.12 -14.66 11.61
N THR A 109 25.05 -14.31 12.33
CA THR A 109 25.03 -14.43 13.80
C THR A 109 25.03 -15.88 14.29
N SER A 110 24.45 -16.81 13.53
CA SER A 110 24.49 -18.24 13.85
C SER A 110 25.89 -18.86 13.75
N GLN A 111 26.80 -18.27 12.96
CA GLN A 111 28.19 -18.71 12.88
C GLN A 111 29.01 -18.18 14.08
N GLU A 112 28.73 -16.95 14.51
CA GLU A 112 29.49 -16.27 15.57
C GLU A 112 29.09 -16.73 16.99
N GLN A 113 27.83 -17.14 17.20
CA GLN A 113 27.31 -17.46 18.54
C GLN A 113 26.43 -18.72 18.51
N ARG A 114 26.84 -19.78 19.24
CA ARG A 114 26.00 -20.96 19.60
C ARG A 114 24.87 -20.55 20.58
N ARG A 115 23.99 -19.62 20.21
CA ARG A 115 22.86 -19.20 21.05
C ARG A 115 21.58 -20.00 20.71
N PRO A 116 20.94 -20.65 21.69
CA PRO A 116 19.70 -21.43 21.46
C PRO A 116 18.47 -20.59 21.10
N GLY A 117 18.52 -19.26 21.27
CA GLY A 117 17.38 -18.36 21.03
C GLY A 117 16.98 -18.15 19.56
N LEU A 118 17.82 -18.52 18.59
CA LEU A 118 17.55 -18.29 17.16
C LEU A 118 16.30 -19.04 16.67
N LYS A 119 16.00 -20.21 17.27
CA LYS A 119 14.85 -21.03 16.89
C LYS A 119 13.51 -20.31 17.12
N LEU A 120 13.43 -19.48 18.16
CA LEU A 120 12.21 -18.73 18.48
C LEU A 120 11.93 -17.62 17.47
N PHE A 121 12.98 -17.06 16.86
CA PHE A 121 12.87 -16.02 15.83
C PHE A 121 12.38 -16.56 14.48
N LEU A 122 12.59 -17.85 14.20
CA LEU A 122 12.16 -18.45 12.93
C LEU A 122 10.63 -18.56 12.82
N ILE A 123 9.93 -18.70 13.95
CA ILE A 123 8.46 -18.81 14.00
C ILE A 123 7.80 -17.54 13.44
N PRO A 124 8.02 -16.31 13.98
CA PRO A 124 7.42 -15.10 13.43
C PRO A 124 7.88 -14.86 11.99
N LEU A 125 9.12 -15.20 11.63
CA LEU A 125 9.61 -15.05 10.27
C LEU A 125 8.84 -15.93 9.26
N SER A 126 8.53 -17.17 9.63
CA SER A 126 7.73 -18.06 8.78
C SER A 126 6.31 -17.53 8.54
N ALA A 127 5.69 -16.95 9.57
CA ALA A 127 4.36 -16.33 9.45
C ALA A 127 4.39 -15.12 8.50
N VAL A 128 5.44 -14.28 8.56
CA VAL A 128 5.63 -13.15 7.64
C VAL A 128 5.74 -13.65 6.20
N ILE A 129 6.54 -14.70 5.96
CA ILE A 129 6.72 -15.30 4.62
C ILE A 129 5.39 -15.80 4.06
N ILE A 130 4.59 -16.53 4.86
CA ILE A 130 3.28 -17.02 4.44
C ILE A 130 2.35 -15.85 4.08
N CYS A 131 2.29 -14.82 4.92
CA CYS A 131 1.47 -13.63 4.65
C CYS A 131 1.92 -12.89 3.37
N LEU A 132 3.22 -12.84 3.13
CA LEU A 132 3.80 -12.23 1.93
C LEU A 132 3.46 -13.04 0.67
N LEU A 133 3.52 -14.37 0.73
CA LEU A 133 3.09 -15.23 -0.38
C LEU A 133 1.59 -15.03 -0.67
N CYS A 134 0.73 -14.99 0.36
CA CYS A 134 -0.69 -14.69 0.20
C CYS A 134 -0.90 -13.32 -0.46
N LEU A 135 -0.12 -12.30 -0.09
CA LEU A 135 -0.16 -10.98 -0.72
C LEU A 135 0.13 -11.07 -2.22
N PHE A 136 1.25 -11.67 -2.62
CA PHE A 136 1.63 -11.78 -4.04
C PHE A 136 0.61 -12.60 -4.84
N VAL A 137 0.17 -13.75 -4.33
CA VAL A 137 -0.87 -14.56 -4.99
C VAL A 137 -2.17 -13.78 -5.10
N GLY A 138 -2.56 -13.02 -4.07
CA GLY A 138 -3.74 -12.16 -4.09
C GLY A 138 -3.66 -11.05 -5.14
N VAL A 139 -2.49 -10.42 -5.30
CA VAL A 139 -2.25 -9.40 -6.32
C VAL A 139 -2.32 -9.99 -7.73
N ILE A 140 -1.66 -11.14 -7.97
CA ILE A 140 -1.63 -11.82 -9.27
C ILE A 140 -3.03 -12.34 -9.64
N GLN A 141 -3.71 -13.03 -8.73
CA GLN A 141 -5.05 -13.57 -8.97
C GLN A 141 -6.15 -12.50 -8.92
N GLN A 142 -5.83 -11.28 -8.52
CA GLN A 142 -6.79 -10.18 -8.33
C GLN A 142 -7.95 -10.55 -7.38
N LYS A 143 -7.66 -11.37 -6.35
CA LYS A 143 -8.65 -11.85 -5.37
C LYS A 143 -8.47 -11.13 -4.05
N ALA A 144 -9.43 -10.28 -3.70
CA ALA A 144 -9.41 -9.47 -2.47
C ALA A 144 -9.24 -10.31 -1.19
N LYS A 145 -9.88 -11.49 -1.12
CA LYS A 145 -9.85 -12.37 0.06
C LYS A 145 -8.43 -12.81 0.47
N LEU A 146 -7.51 -12.93 -0.50
CA LEU A 146 -6.13 -13.35 -0.25
C LEU A 146 -5.26 -12.25 0.37
N LEU A 147 -5.70 -10.99 0.34
CA LEU A 147 -4.97 -9.88 0.98
C LEU A 147 -5.25 -9.82 2.48
N TYR A 148 -6.32 -10.46 2.96
CA TYR A 148 -6.76 -10.38 4.36
C TYR A 148 -5.70 -10.84 5.38
N PRO A 149 -4.99 -11.98 5.17
CA PRO A 149 -3.95 -12.41 6.11
C PRO A 149 -2.85 -11.36 6.29
N PHE A 150 -2.42 -10.72 5.20
CA PHE A 150 -1.40 -9.66 5.27
C PHE A 150 -1.93 -8.41 5.98
N ILE A 151 -3.19 -8.00 5.72
CA ILE A 151 -3.82 -6.86 6.40
C ILE A 151 -3.92 -7.13 7.90
N ALA A 152 -4.43 -8.29 8.30
CA ALA A 152 -4.56 -8.69 9.70
C ALA A 152 -3.20 -8.72 10.39
N PHE A 153 -2.19 -9.27 9.72
CA PHE A 153 -0.81 -9.30 10.21
C PHE A 153 -0.22 -7.90 10.41
N GLN A 154 -0.42 -6.97 9.47
CA GLN A 154 0.04 -5.58 9.60
C GLN A 154 -0.64 -4.85 10.76
N VAL A 155 -1.96 -5.04 10.96
CA VAL A 155 -2.69 -4.47 12.10
C VAL A 155 -2.15 -4.99 13.42
N PHE A 156 -1.89 -6.30 13.50
CA PHE A 156 -1.30 -6.91 14.68
C PHE A 156 0.10 -6.36 14.98
N ILE A 157 0.97 -6.23 13.98
CA ILE A 157 2.30 -5.65 14.18
C ILE A 157 2.19 -4.19 14.63
N ALA A 158 1.37 -3.37 13.98
CA ALA A 158 1.20 -1.97 14.34
C ALA A 158 0.72 -1.80 15.80
N PHE A 159 -0.21 -2.65 16.23
CA PHE A 159 -0.65 -2.71 17.62
C PHE A 159 0.49 -3.11 18.57
N ALA A 160 1.22 -4.18 18.26
CA ALA A 160 2.35 -4.64 19.08
C ALA A 160 3.47 -3.57 19.17
N THR A 161 3.75 -2.86 18.07
CA THR A 161 4.69 -1.74 18.03
C THR A 161 4.23 -0.58 18.90
N ALA A 162 2.95 -0.19 18.83
CA ALA A 162 2.38 0.86 19.67
C ALA A 162 2.45 0.52 21.17
N VAL A 163 2.09 -0.71 21.54
CA VAL A 163 2.22 -1.21 22.93
C VAL A 163 3.68 -1.17 23.38
N SER A 164 4.61 -1.63 22.54
CA SER A 164 6.04 -1.61 22.85
C SER A 164 6.57 -0.18 23.05
N MET A 165 6.14 0.77 22.23
CA MET A 165 6.46 2.19 22.40
C MET A 165 5.94 2.74 23.73
N GLY A 166 4.69 2.40 24.11
CA GLY A 166 4.12 2.79 25.41
C GLY A 166 4.90 2.22 26.60
N MET A 167 5.26 0.93 26.52
CA MET A 167 6.08 0.28 27.56
C MET A 167 7.46 0.94 27.70
N ILE A 168 8.12 1.29 26.59
CA ILE A 168 9.40 2.00 26.61
C ILE A 168 9.23 3.40 27.21
N ALA A 169 8.20 4.15 26.82
CA ALA A 169 7.93 5.49 27.33
C ALA A 169 7.70 5.48 28.85
N ILE A 170 6.88 4.55 29.36
CA ILE A 170 6.66 4.36 30.80
C ILE A 170 7.96 3.98 31.51
N SER A 171 8.74 3.07 30.92
CA SER A 171 10.02 2.63 31.52
C SER A 171 11.04 3.77 31.62
N VAL A 172 11.08 4.67 30.64
CA VAL A 172 11.92 5.88 30.67
C VAL A 172 11.40 6.86 31.72
N ALA A 173 10.08 7.09 31.80
CA ALA A 173 9.48 8.02 32.75
C ALA A 173 9.65 7.58 34.22
N CYS A 174 9.53 6.28 34.49
CA CYS A 174 9.67 5.71 35.83
C CYS A 174 11.11 5.32 36.19
N ASN A 175 12.09 5.55 35.30
CA ASN A 175 13.48 5.09 35.45
C ASN A 175 13.62 3.58 35.72
N THR A 176 12.71 2.77 35.16
CA THR A 176 12.65 1.33 35.38
C THR A 176 13.64 0.61 34.46
N LYS A 177 14.92 0.59 34.86
CA LYS A 177 16.01 -0.08 34.11
C LYS A 177 15.75 -1.57 33.85
N TYR A 178 14.88 -2.22 34.63
CA TYR A 178 14.59 -3.65 34.55
C TYR A 178 13.82 -4.08 33.28
N VAL A 179 12.94 -3.24 32.76
CA VAL A 179 12.14 -3.58 31.57
C VAL A 179 12.99 -3.50 30.30
N LEU A 180 13.92 -2.55 30.25
CA LEU A 180 14.81 -2.39 29.11
C LEU A 180 15.95 -3.43 29.07
N ARG A 181 16.21 -4.20 30.14
CA ARG A 181 17.26 -5.25 30.12
C ARG A 181 17.06 -6.28 29.02
N LEU A 182 15.82 -6.48 28.59
CA LEU A 182 15.46 -7.36 27.48
C LEU A 182 15.88 -6.83 26.12
N ILE A 183 16.20 -5.53 26.00
CA ILE A 183 16.38 -4.83 24.73
C ILE A 183 17.73 -4.08 24.67
N VAL A 184 18.19 -3.53 25.79
CA VAL A 184 19.39 -2.69 25.92
C VAL A 184 20.24 -3.21 27.07
N ASP A 185 21.55 -3.25 26.87
CA ASP A 185 22.50 -3.63 27.92
C ASP A 185 22.37 -2.65 29.11
N VAL A 186 22.32 -3.21 30.31
CA VAL A 186 21.94 -2.49 31.54
C VAL A 186 23.12 -1.81 32.20
N ASN A 187 24.33 -2.18 31.78
CA ASN A 187 25.57 -1.63 32.32
C ASN A 187 25.93 -0.25 31.72
N LEU A 188 25.06 0.32 30.87
CA LEU A 188 25.25 1.65 30.32
C LEU A 188 24.95 2.74 31.36
N ASP A 189 25.72 3.83 31.27
CA ASP A 189 25.51 5.04 32.05
C ASP A 189 24.12 5.66 31.79
N GLU A 190 23.57 6.41 32.75
CA GLU A 190 22.20 6.93 32.67
C GLU A 190 21.98 7.85 31.44
N ALA A 191 22.99 8.65 31.09
CA ALA A 191 22.93 9.52 29.91
C ALA A 191 22.89 8.69 28.62
N GLN A 192 23.69 7.62 28.55
CA GLN A 192 23.71 6.72 27.39
C GLN A 192 22.42 5.90 27.29
N TYR A 193 21.86 5.48 28.42
CA TYR A 193 20.56 4.80 28.49
C TYR A 193 19.44 5.65 27.90
N LYS A 194 19.29 6.91 28.34
CA LYS A 194 18.25 7.83 27.82
C LYS A 194 18.40 8.05 26.33
N ARG A 195 19.64 8.20 25.83
CA ARG A 195 19.93 8.36 24.40
C ARG A 195 19.59 7.12 23.58
N SER A 196 19.91 5.93 24.09
CA SER A 196 19.57 4.66 23.45
C SER A 196 18.05 4.46 23.39
N ALA A 197 17.35 4.71 24.49
CA ALA A 197 15.89 4.61 24.54
C ALA A 197 15.20 5.58 23.57
N LEU A 198 15.66 6.83 23.48
CA LEU A 198 15.17 7.81 22.49
C LEU A 198 15.42 7.35 21.05
N THR A 199 16.58 6.72 20.79
CA THR A 199 16.92 6.20 19.46
C THR A 199 15.97 5.06 19.08
N ILE A 200 15.74 4.11 19.99
CA ILE A 200 14.79 3.01 19.79
C ILE A 200 13.37 3.56 19.58
N PHE A 201 12.96 4.53 20.40
CA PHE A 201 11.66 5.17 20.27
C PHE A 201 11.48 5.86 18.90
N SER A 202 12.49 6.56 18.41
CA SER A 202 12.50 7.17 17.07
C SER A 202 12.38 6.13 15.96
N VAL A 203 13.14 5.03 16.04
CA VAL A 203 13.08 3.93 15.08
C VAL A 203 11.70 3.26 15.07
N LEU A 204 11.13 3.00 16.25
CA LEU A 204 9.79 2.41 16.36
C LEU A 204 8.71 3.36 15.83
N SER A 205 8.82 4.67 16.10
CA SER A 205 7.91 5.69 15.58
C SER A 205 7.94 5.72 14.05
N PHE A 206 9.13 5.76 13.45
CA PHE A 206 9.29 5.71 12.00
C PHE A 206 8.72 4.42 11.41
N THR A 207 9.00 3.29 12.06
CA THR A 207 8.49 1.97 11.65
C THR A 207 6.97 1.93 11.69
N LEU A 208 6.33 2.50 12.72
CA LEU A 208 4.88 2.60 12.82
C LEU A 208 4.29 3.43 11.67
N CYS A 209 4.91 4.57 11.34
CA CYS A 209 4.50 5.39 10.20
C CYS A 209 4.56 4.61 8.88
N VAL A 210 5.65 3.86 8.65
CA VAL A 210 5.80 3.00 7.46
C VAL A 210 4.75 1.89 7.43
N GLN A 211 4.46 1.25 8.56
CA GLN A 211 3.42 0.21 8.66
C GLN A 211 2.02 0.76 8.37
N ILE A 212 1.68 1.93 8.91
CA ILE A 212 0.39 2.60 8.61
C ILE A 212 0.29 2.91 7.11
N TRP A 213 1.39 3.35 6.50
CA TRP A 213 1.45 3.61 5.06
C TRP A 213 1.29 2.33 4.22
N TYR A 214 1.94 1.22 4.62
CA TYR A 214 1.74 -0.09 3.99
C TYR A 214 0.30 -0.56 4.12
N LEU A 215 -0.28 -0.49 5.32
CA LEU A 215 -1.67 -0.86 5.58
C LEU A 215 -2.64 -0.07 4.70
N ARG A 216 -2.49 1.26 4.62
CA ARG A 216 -3.31 2.11 3.76
C ARG A 216 -3.20 1.70 2.29
N THR A 217 -2.00 1.41 1.81
CA THR A 217 -1.75 0.99 0.42
C THR A 217 -2.45 -0.33 0.10
N VAL A 218 -2.29 -1.34 0.96
CA VAL A 218 -2.90 -2.65 0.77
C VAL A 218 -4.42 -2.60 0.92
N CYS A 219 -4.96 -1.80 1.85
CA CYS A 219 -6.40 -1.59 1.99
C CYS A 219 -7.02 -0.92 0.75
N ASN A 220 -6.34 0.04 0.14
CA ASN A 220 -6.81 0.64 -1.12
C ASN A 220 -6.80 -0.37 -2.27
N CYS A 221 -5.80 -1.24 -2.34
CA CYS A 221 -5.74 -2.34 -3.30
C CYS A 221 -6.84 -3.38 -3.07
N PHE A 222 -7.11 -3.73 -1.80
CA PHE A 222 -8.23 -4.57 -1.41
C PHE A 222 -9.56 -3.99 -1.88
N ARG A 223 -9.82 -2.70 -1.59
CA ARG A 223 -11.03 -2.00 -2.03
C ARG A 223 -11.17 -2.04 -3.55
N TYR A 224 -10.10 -1.76 -4.28
CA TYR A 224 -10.07 -1.85 -5.75
C TYR A 224 -10.48 -3.24 -6.24
N TYR A 225 -9.95 -4.32 -5.65
CA TYR A 225 -10.31 -5.68 -6.07
C TYR A 225 -11.77 -6.04 -5.72
N VAL A 226 -12.30 -5.56 -4.59
CA VAL A 226 -13.71 -5.73 -4.24
C VAL A 226 -14.62 -5.01 -5.25
N ASP A 227 -14.30 -3.77 -5.60
CA ASP A 227 -15.09 -2.98 -6.55
C ASP A 227 -15.01 -3.57 -7.96
N LEU A 228 -13.84 -4.08 -8.37
CA LEU A 228 -13.65 -4.79 -9.62
C LEU A 228 -14.48 -6.09 -9.68
N GLN A 229 -14.52 -6.85 -8.58
CA GLN A 229 -15.32 -8.07 -8.50
C GLN A 229 -16.82 -7.77 -8.59
N ARG A 230 -17.31 -6.79 -7.82
CA ARG A 230 -18.71 -6.32 -7.87
C ARG A 230 -19.11 -5.83 -9.26
N PHE A 231 -18.19 -5.23 -10.00
CA PHE A 231 -18.44 -4.83 -11.39
C PHE A 231 -18.59 -6.06 -12.30
N LYS A 232 -17.69 -7.04 -12.19
CA LYS A 232 -17.76 -8.31 -12.94
C LYS A 232 -19.05 -9.07 -12.65
N ASP A 233 -19.45 -9.17 -11.38
CA ASP A 233 -20.66 -9.88 -10.98
C ASP A 233 -21.92 -9.22 -11.57
N ARG A 234 -21.99 -7.88 -11.57
CA ARG A 234 -23.09 -7.13 -12.20
C ARG A 234 -23.16 -7.31 -13.72
N MET A 235 -22.01 -7.42 -14.38
CA MET A 235 -21.94 -7.72 -15.82
C MET A 235 -22.47 -9.12 -16.13
N ILE A 236 -22.12 -10.12 -15.32
CA ILE A 236 -22.55 -11.53 -15.51
C ILE A 236 -24.05 -11.68 -15.26
N GLN A 237 -24.60 -10.98 -14.27
CA GLN A 237 -26.03 -11.06 -13.91
C GLN A 237 -26.98 -10.45 -14.94
N GLY A 238 -26.49 -9.94 -16.07
CA GLY A 238 -27.35 -9.47 -17.15
C GLY A 238 -28.22 -8.26 -16.77
N ALA A 239 -27.82 -7.47 -15.76
CA ALA A 239 -28.44 -6.19 -15.42
C ALA A 239 -28.14 -5.09 -16.47
N TYR A 240 -27.92 -5.50 -17.71
CA TYR A 240 -27.88 -4.71 -18.93
C TYR A 240 -28.85 -5.37 -19.92
N VAL A 241 -30.14 -5.25 -19.64
CA VAL A 241 -31.19 -5.27 -20.67
C VAL A 241 -31.59 -3.83 -20.92
#